data_AF-A0A3A8J7B6-F1
#
_entry.id   AF-A0A3A8J7B6-F1
#
_cell.length_a   1.000
_cell.length_b   1.000
_cell.length_c   1.000
_cell.angle_alpha   90.00
_cell.angle_beta   90.00
_cell.angle_gamma   90.00
#
_symmetry.space_group_name_H-M   'P 1'
#
loop_
_entity.id
_entity.type
_entity.pdbx_description
1 polymer ?
#
loop_
_entity_poly.entity_id
_entity_poly.type
_entity_poly.pdbx_seq_one_letter_code
_entity_poly.pdbx_strand_id
1 'polypeptide(L)'
;MDVHYTWIGPPPTDRQRDIAEPKLLAARVGTGVKIYFWCLDAQVAAYTRDFAAHPNVTVRGMQAFLAGATKTAYRWYYWYKESDDWAVAAMTDILNWGLALATPPSYRAFVKDAWSLFLMYTWGGYVLDAGVGPHGGGAFALPEPKAFMGPSLTRDDALMMRRFTLSRLAGWQAEGDVTFNEARADEVCEAMHYGAADEGEGETCPQLEVWMLASPRYSKGAWAALKQYCVVWKEMQQNDELVSVTAPQVFRYLIAGSVYNGLTHGHHGALPRTSLWFCQNGQNGTVEVPDLKLRKTYHGSSAH
;
A
#
# COMPACT_ATOMS: atom_id res chain seq x y z
N MET A 1 8.20 13.92 -10.60
CA MET A 1 7.99 12.58 -10.03
C MET A 1 7.69 12.72 -8.56
N ASP A 2 6.69 11.99 -8.06
CA ASP A 2 6.38 11.98 -6.63
C ASP A 2 6.76 10.62 -6.03
N VAL A 3 7.41 10.64 -4.87
CA VAL A 3 7.77 9.46 -4.09
C VAL A 3 7.20 9.64 -2.70
N HIS A 4 6.51 8.62 -2.20
CA HIS A 4 5.76 8.68 -0.95
C HIS A 4 6.29 7.64 0.02
N TYR A 5 6.77 8.11 1.17
CA TYR A 5 7.05 7.28 2.34
C TYR A 5 5.95 7.46 3.37
N THR A 6 5.66 6.41 4.13
CA THR A 6 4.59 6.42 5.12
C THR A 6 5.04 5.84 6.46
N TRP A 7 4.76 6.57 7.54
CA TRP A 7 4.93 6.12 8.92
C TRP A 7 3.69 6.42 9.78
N ILE A 8 3.03 5.38 10.29
CA ILE A 8 1.83 5.50 11.13
C ILE A 8 2.16 5.03 12.54
N GLY A 9 2.71 5.95 13.34
CA GLY A 9 3.07 5.70 14.73
C GLY A 9 3.84 6.86 15.33
N PRO A 10 4.12 6.83 16.64
CA PRO A 10 5.10 7.74 17.23
C PRO A 10 6.49 7.48 16.61
N PRO A 11 7.40 8.46 16.63
CA PRO A 11 8.80 8.22 16.30
C PRO A 11 9.37 7.14 17.22
N PRO A 12 10.03 6.09 16.68
CA PRO A 12 10.66 5.09 17.51
C PRO A 12 11.84 5.68 18.29
N THR A 13 12.32 4.96 19.31
CA THR A 13 13.55 5.31 20.03
C THR A 13 14.75 5.39 19.10
N ASP A 14 14.91 4.40 18.22
CA ASP A 14 15.85 4.48 17.09
C ASP A 14 15.18 5.17 15.90
N ARG A 15 15.21 6.50 15.93
CA ARG A 15 14.62 7.35 14.88
C ARG A 15 15.19 7.08 13.50
N GLN A 16 16.42 6.53 13.39
CA GLN A 16 17.06 6.33 12.08
C GLN A 16 16.38 5.24 11.27
N ARG A 17 15.77 4.25 11.92
CA ARG A 17 15.13 3.11 11.25
C ARG A 17 14.14 3.52 10.16
N ASP A 18 13.38 4.59 10.38
CA ASP A 18 12.27 4.96 9.49
C ASP A 18 12.55 6.17 8.61
N ILE A 19 13.67 6.86 8.85
CA ILE A 19 14.03 8.09 8.11
C ILE A 19 15.35 7.96 7.35
N ALA A 20 16.20 6.98 7.67
CA ALA A 20 17.51 6.84 7.04
C ALA A 20 17.38 6.63 5.52
N GLU A 21 16.56 5.67 5.10
CA GLU A 21 16.40 5.37 3.67
C GLU A 21 15.72 6.52 2.89
N PRO A 22 14.65 7.18 3.41
CA PRO A 22 14.14 8.40 2.82
C PRO A 22 15.19 9.52 2.68
N LYS A 23 16.07 9.71 3.66
CA LYS A 23 17.16 10.70 3.60
C LYS A 23 18.20 10.33 2.56
N LEU A 24 18.58 9.06 2.49
CA LEU A 24 19.52 8.55 1.48
C LEU A 24 18.94 8.72 0.08
N LEU A 25 17.65 8.42 -0.11
CA LEU A 25 16.98 8.68 -1.38
C LEU A 25 16.99 10.18 -1.70
N ALA A 26 16.61 11.04 -0.74
CA ALA A 26 16.57 12.48 -0.91
C ALA A 26 17.92 13.08 -1.31
N ALA A 27 19.02 12.57 -0.76
CA ALA A 27 20.37 13.00 -1.11
C ALA A 27 20.82 12.52 -2.50
N ARG A 28 20.21 11.44 -3.01
CA ARG A 28 20.61 10.80 -4.27
C ARG A 28 19.77 11.22 -5.47
N VAL A 29 18.51 11.59 -5.25
CA VAL A 29 17.62 12.05 -6.33
C VAL A 29 17.89 13.51 -6.69
N GLY A 30 17.80 13.82 -7.98
CA GLY A 30 17.86 15.19 -8.47
C GLY A 30 16.59 16.00 -8.17
N THR A 31 16.59 17.28 -8.56
CA THR A 31 15.50 18.24 -8.31
C THR A 31 14.16 17.90 -8.99
N GLY A 32 14.13 16.91 -9.90
CA GLY A 32 12.91 16.44 -10.57
C GLY A 32 12.04 15.46 -9.74
N VAL A 33 12.53 15.03 -8.58
CA VAL A 33 11.82 14.11 -7.67
C VAL A 33 11.40 14.86 -6.40
N LYS A 34 10.10 14.85 -6.10
CA LYS A 34 9.52 15.35 -4.87
C LYS A 34 9.27 14.17 -3.95
N ILE A 35 9.81 14.24 -2.73
CA ILE A 35 9.61 13.19 -1.74
C ILE A 35 8.60 13.70 -0.71
N TYR A 36 7.61 12.87 -0.41
CA TYR A 36 6.60 13.12 0.61
C TYR A 36 6.77 12.10 1.73
N PHE A 37 6.91 12.59 2.96
CA PHE A 37 6.90 11.74 4.14
C PHE A 37 5.57 11.93 4.88
N TRP A 38 4.70 10.93 4.78
CA TRP A 38 3.38 10.94 5.37
C TRP A 38 3.42 10.38 6.79
N CYS A 39 2.89 11.15 7.73
CA CYS A 39 2.78 10.73 9.12
C CYS A 39 1.47 11.22 9.75
N LEU A 40 1.22 10.82 10.99
CA LEU A 40 0.15 11.41 11.79
C LEU A 40 0.44 12.89 12.05
N ASP A 41 -0.60 13.72 12.07
CA ASP A 41 -0.51 15.17 12.25
C ASP A 41 0.35 15.58 13.45
N ALA A 42 0.17 14.88 14.57
CA ALA A 42 0.91 15.11 15.82
C ALA A 42 2.44 14.95 15.65
N GLN A 43 2.90 14.23 14.63
CA GLN A 43 4.32 13.94 14.39
C GLN A 43 4.95 14.81 13.30
N VAL A 44 4.15 15.65 12.60
CA VAL A 44 4.63 16.46 11.47
C VAL A 44 5.79 17.35 11.89
N ALA A 45 5.65 18.09 12.98
CA ALA A 45 6.71 19.01 13.44
C ALA A 45 8.02 18.28 13.77
N ALA A 46 7.93 17.07 14.33
CA ALA A 46 9.09 16.26 14.68
C ALA A 46 9.81 15.76 13.41
N TYR A 47 9.08 15.17 12.47
CA TYR A 47 9.66 14.69 11.22
C TYR A 47 10.14 15.83 10.31
N THR A 48 9.49 16.99 10.30
CA THR A 48 9.98 18.16 9.55
C THR A 48 11.37 18.58 10.03
N ARG A 49 11.62 18.52 11.34
CA ARG A 49 12.95 18.76 11.91
C ARG A 49 13.95 17.69 11.47
N ASP A 50 13.54 16.43 11.50
CA ASP A 50 14.38 15.30 11.08
C ASP A 50 14.81 15.41 9.61
N PHE A 51 13.97 15.99 8.74
CA PHE A 51 14.25 16.22 7.31
C PHE A 51 14.74 17.63 6.96
N ALA A 52 15.08 18.48 7.93
CA ALA A 52 15.43 19.88 7.67
C ALA A 52 16.62 20.08 6.71
N ALA A 53 17.54 19.12 6.64
CA ALA A 53 18.67 19.13 5.70
C ALA A 53 18.33 18.68 4.27
N HIS A 54 17.09 18.23 4.02
CA HIS A 54 16.62 17.66 2.76
C HIS A 54 15.44 18.47 2.20
N PRO A 55 15.70 19.58 1.50
CA PRO A 55 14.65 20.52 1.05
C PRO A 55 13.69 19.93 0.01
N ASN A 56 14.03 18.80 -0.61
CA ASN A 56 13.17 18.04 -1.52
C ASN A 56 12.21 17.08 -0.80
N VAL A 57 12.26 16.99 0.54
CA VAL A 57 11.34 16.21 1.37
C VAL A 57 10.29 17.12 1.98
N THR A 58 9.02 16.84 1.70
CA THR A 58 7.87 17.50 2.32
C THR A 58 7.19 16.55 3.30
N VAL A 59 7.17 16.90 4.57
CA VAL A 59 6.43 16.14 5.60
C VAL A 59 4.97 16.55 5.59
N ARG A 60 4.05 15.57 5.61
CA ARG A 60 2.61 15.81 5.55
C ARG A 60 1.85 15.00 6.60
N GLY A 61 0.90 15.68 7.25
CA GLY A 61 -0.06 15.06 8.16
C GLY A 61 -1.21 14.42 7.39
N MET A 62 -1.51 13.16 7.68
CA MET A 62 -2.58 12.41 7.03
C MET A 62 -3.97 12.97 7.36
N GLN A 63 -4.22 13.31 8.63
CA GLN A 63 -5.56 13.78 9.04
C GLN A 63 -5.85 15.16 8.47
N ALA A 64 -4.89 16.09 8.57
CA ALA A 64 -5.00 17.41 7.96
C ALA A 64 -5.16 17.33 6.44
N PHE A 65 -4.48 16.38 5.78
CA PHE A 65 -4.61 16.17 4.35
C PHE A 65 -6.02 15.71 3.97
N LEU A 66 -6.55 14.67 4.61
CA LEU A 66 -7.89 14.15 4.34
C LEU A 66 -8.97 15.21 4.62
N ALA A 67 -8.84 15.96 5.73
CA ALA A 67 -9.75 17.06 6.04
C ALA A 67 -9.64 18.22 5.03
N GLY A 68 -8.46 18.47 4.47
CA GLY A 68 -8.26 19.43 3.39
C GLY A 68 -8.87 18.96 2.07
N ALA A 69 -8.79 17.65 1.79
CA ALA A 69 -9.25 17.03 0.56
C ALA A 69 -10.77 17.12 0.35
N THR A 70 -11.56 17.28 1.42
CA THR A 70 -13.02 17.45 1.34
C THR A 70 -13.44 18.89 1.02
N LYS A 71 -12.53 19.87 1.13
CA LYS A 71 -12.83 21.28 0.85
C LYS A 71 -13.05 21.50 -0.64
N THR A 72 -14.08 22.27 -1.00
CA THR A 72 -14.44 22.58 -2.39
C THR A 72 -13.25 23.10 -3.20
N ALA A 73 -12.47 24.04 -2.67
CA ALA A 73 -11.32 24.59 -3.39
C ALA A 73 -10.24 23.53 -3.71
N TYR A 74 -9.99 22.60 -2.78
CA TYR A 74 -9.04 21.51 -3.01
C TYR A 74 -9.60 20.55 -4.06
N ARG A 75 -10.89 20.20 -3.95
CA ARG A 75 -11.61 19.37 -4.93
C ARG A 75 -11.51 19.91 -6.34
N TRP A 76 -11.82 21.17 -6.54
CA TRP A 76 -11.75 21.79 -7.85
C TRP A 76 -10.35 21.78 -8.47
N TYR A 77 -9.30 21.88 -7.65
CA TYR A 77 -7.94 22.00 -8.15
C TYR A 77 -7.26 20.64 -8.37
N TYR A 78 -7.56 19.66 -7.51
CA TYR A 78 -6.82 18.40 -7.46
C TYR A 78 -7.67 17.17 -7.74
N TRP A 79 -8.99 17.19 -7.56
CA TRP A 79 -9.84 16.02 -7.76
C TRP A 79 -10.52 16.09 -9.13
N TYR A 80 -10.52 14.99 -9.87
CA TYR A 80 -10.98 14.95 -11.27
C TYR A 80 -12.07 13.91 -11.52
N LYS A 81 -12.37 13.05 -10.52
CA LYS A 81 -13.37 11.99 -10.65
C LYS A 81 -14.19 11.85 -9.37
N GLU A 82 -15.45 11.45 -9.48
CA GLU A 82 -16.33 11.19 -8.32
C GLU A 82 -15.80 10.05 -7.42
N SER A 83 -15.05 9.10 -8.00
CA SER A 83 -14.35 8.05 -7.27
C SER A 83 -13.33 8.58 -6.25
N ASP A 84 -12.90 9.83 -6.38
CA ASP A 84 -11.98 10.49 -5.47
C ASP A 84 -12.63 10.79 -4.12
N ASP A 85 -13.90 11.23 -4.12
CA ASP A 85 -14.65 11.49 -2.89
C ASP A 85 -14.89 10.20 -2.12
N TRP A 86 -15.18 9.12 -2.83
CA TRP A 86 -15.26 7.78 -2.24
C TRP A 86 -13.91 7.37 -1.65
N ALA A 87 -12.80 7.56 -2.36
CA ALA A 87 -11.47 7.20 -1.88
C ALA A 87 -11.09 7.95 -0.59
N VAL A 88 -11.38 9.25 -0.53
CA VAL A 88 -11.15 10.09 0.65
C VAL A 88 -12.03 9.63 1.81
N ALA A 89 -13.31 9.35 1.58
CA ALA A 89 -14.22 8.87 2.62
C ALA A 89 -13.77 7.53 3.18
N ALA A 90 -13.45 6.56 2.31
CA ALA A 90 -12.96 5.24 2.68
C ALA A 90 -11.64 5.34 3.48
N MET A 91 -10.66 6.10 2.99
CA MET A 91 -9.38 6.27 3.69
C MET A 91 -9.54 6.99 5.04
N THR A 92 -10.46 7.94 5.13
CA THR A 92 -10.77 8.63 6.40
C THR A 92 -11.35 7.66 7.43
N ASP A 93 -12.29 6.81 7.02
CA ASP A 93 -12.90 5.79 7.87
C ASP A 93 -11.87 4.78 8.38
N ILE A 94 -11.03 4.24 7.47
CA ILE A 94 -9.94 3.31 7.78
C ILE A 94 -8.94 3.93 8.76
N LEU A 95 -8.51 5.17 8.50
CA LEU A 95 -7.54 5.86 9.35
C LEU A 95 -8.11 6.09 10.76
N ASN A 96 -9.35 6.58 10.86
CA ASN A 96 -9.97 6.85 12.15
C ASN A 96 -10.13 5.57 12.97
N TRP A 97 -10.58 4.48 12.35
CA TRP A 97 -10.71 3.20 13.02
C TRP A 97 -9.35 2.63 13.43
N GLY A 98 -8.34 2.70 12.57
CA GLY A 98 -6.99 2.22 12.86
C GLY A 98 -6.25 3.00 13.95
N LEU A 99 -6.73 4.20 14.28
CA LEU A 99 -6.22 5.04 15.36
C LEU A 99 -7.08 5.02 16.62
N ALA A 100 -8.25 4.37 16.59
CA ALA A 100 -9.13 4.25 17.75
C ALA A 100 -8.43 3.48 18.89
N LEU A 101 -8.70 3.88 20.14
CA LEU A 101 -8.07 3.27 21.33
C LEU A 101 -8.38 1.77 21.47
N ALA A 102 -9.55 1.33 20.98
CA ALA A 102 -9.96 -0.06 21.00
C ALA A 102 -9.22 -0.92 19.95
N THR A 103 -8.59 -0.31 18.96
CA THR A 103 -7.92 -1.01 17.86
C THR A 103 -6.48 -1.32 18.24
N PRO A 104 -6.01 -2.59 18.14
CA PRO A 104 -4.65 -2.94 18.46
C PRO A 104 -3.62 -2.15 17.61
N PRO A 105 -2.52 -1.63 18.19
CA PRO A 105 -1.54 -0.83 17.45
C PRO A 105 -0.93 -1.53 16.22
N SER A 106 -0.90 -2.86 16.20
CA SER A 106 -0.43 -3.67 15.07
C SER A 106 -1.21 -3.39 13.78
N TYR A 107 -2.48 -2.97 13.86
CA TYR A 107 -3.31 -2.67 12.70
C TYR A 107 -2.88 -1.42 11.94
N ARG A 108 -2.08 -0.55 12.56
CA ARG A 108 -1.52 0.64 11.89
C ARG A 108 -0.65 0.28 10.69
N ALA A 109 -0.01 -0.89 10.71
CA ALA A 109 0.72 -1.42 9.56
C ALA A 109 -0.20 -1.63 8.34
N PHE A 110 -1.45 -2.05 8.56
CA PHE A 110 -2.43 -2.33 7.51
C PHE A 110 -3.20 -1.08 7.06
N VAL A 111 -3.33 -0.07 7.93
CA VAL A 111 -3.78 1.27 7.52
C VAL A 111 -2.80 1.88 6.51
N LYS A 112 -1.50 1.64 6.70
CA LYS A 112 -0.46 2.09 5.77
C LYS A 112 -0.64 1.45 4.39
N ASP A 113 -1.10 0.21 4.30
CA ASP A 113 -1.37 -0.45 3.02
C ASP A 113 -2.52 0.22 2.26
N ALA A 114 -3.64 0.51 2.94
CA ALA A 114 -4.73 1.32 2.38
C ALA A 114 -4.24 2.71 1.93
N TRP A 115 -3.45 3.37 2.78
CA TRP A 115 -2.88 4.68 2.47
C TRP A 115 -1.98 4.65 1.23
N SER A 116 -1.19 3.58 1.08
CA SER A 116 -0.31 3.37 -0.08
C SER A 116 -1.12 3.25 -1.37
N LEU A 117 -2.18 2.43 -1.37
CA LEU A 117 -3.08 2.29 -2.52
C LEU A 117 -3.86 3.59 -2.80
N PHE A 118 -4.25 4.32 -1.76
CA PHE A 118 -4.88 5.63 -1.89
C PHE A 118 -3.96 6.62 -2.60
N LEU A 119 -2.69 6.71 -2.20
CA LEU A 119 -1.72 7.58 -2.88
C LEU A 119 -1.44 7.12 -4.31
N MET A 120 -1.31 5.80 -4.54
CA MET A 120 -1.13 5.24 -5.89
C MET A 120 -2.25 5.65 -6.84
N TYR A 121 -3.51 5.61 -6.38
CA TYR A 121 -4.64 6.02 -7.20
C TYR A 121 -4.70 7.55 -7.36
N THR A 122 -4.55 8.31 -6.27
CA THR A 122 -4.91 9.73 -6.22
C THR A 122 -3.78 10.68 -6.61
N TRP A 123 -2.52 10.31 -6.36
CA TRP A 123 -1.33 11.09 -6.69
C TRP A 123 -0.48 10.41 -7.77
N GLY A 124 -0.42 9.08 -7.76
CA GLY A 124 0.49 8.31 -8.61
C GLY A 124 1.93 8.35 -8.09
N GLY A 125 2.90 8.11 -8.98
CA GLY A 125 4.32 8.07 -8.62
C GLY A 125 4.69 6.75 -7.94
N TYR A 126 5.54 6.82 -6.91
CA TYR A 126 6.01 5.64 -6.16
C TYR A 126 5.57 5.74 -4.69
N VAL A 127 5.17 4.62 -4.10
CA VAL A 127 5.05 4.47 -2.65
C VAL A 127 6.11 3.47 -2.22
N LEU A 128 6.89 3.85 -1.22
CA LEU A 128 8.01 3.09 -0.70
C LEU A 128 7.83 2.91 0.82
N ASP A 129 8.11 1.71 1.29
CA ASP A 129 8.30 1.47 2.72
C ASP A 129 9.43 2.32 3.29
N ALA A 130 9.34 2.71 4.56
CA ALA A 130 10.36 3.51 5.25
C ALA A 130 11.77 2.87 5.25
N GLY A 131 11.85 1.54 5.14
CA GLY A 131 13.11 0.78 5.00
C GLY A 131 13.55 0.54 3.56
N VAL A 132 13.01 1.28 2.58
CA VAL A 132 13.37 1.17 1.16
C VAL A 132 14.15 2.38 0.73
N GLY A 133 15.35 2.16 0.21
CA GLY A 133 16.22 3.24 -0.24
C GLY A 133 17.13 2.83 -1.38
N PRO A 134 17.96 3.77 -1.84
CA PRO A 134 18.81 3.53 -2.99
C PRO A 134 19.99 2.62 -2.65
N HIS A 135 20.31 1.66 -3.51
CA HIS A 135 21.51 0.82 -3.37
C HIS A 135 22.46 0.94 -4.57
N GLY A 136 23.67 0.39 -4.42
CA GLY A 136 24.72 0.43 -5.44
C GLY A 136 25.24 1.84 -5.76
N GLY A 137 26.18 1.95 -6.70
CA GLY A 137 26.74 3.23 -7.16
C GLY A 137 26.12 3.78 -8.46
N GLY A 138 26.63 4.92 -8.91
CA GLY A 138 26.30 5.53 -10.21
C GLY A 138 24.96 6.27 -10.26
N ALA A 139 24.59 6.71 -11.48
CA ALA A 139 23.38 7.48 -11.73
C ALA A 139 22.13 6.73 -11.23
N PHE A 140 21.30 7.44 -10.48
CA PHE A 140 20.04 6.95 -9.92
C PHE A 140 18.89 7.68 -10.61
N ALA A 141 17.93 6.93 -11.12
CA ALA A 141 16.76 7.47 -11.79
C ALA A 141 15.53 6.66 -11.41
N LEU A 142 14.45 7.35 -11.07
CA LEU A 142 13.12 6.76 -10.90
C LEU A 142 12.28 7.17 -12.11
N PRO A 143 12.08 6.26 -13.09
CA PRO A 143 11.33 6.58 -14.30
C PRO A 143 9.85 6.78 -13.98
N GLU A 144 9.14 7.52 -14.84
CA GLU A 144 7.70 7.70 -14.66
C GLU A 144 6.94 6.40 -14.82
N PRO A 145 6.13 5.99 -13.82
CA PRO A 145 5.33 4.79 -13.93
C PRO A 145 4.32 4.96 -15.07
N LYS A 146 4.35 4.01 -16.01
CA LYS A 146 3.41 3.98 -17.15
C LYS A 146 2.19 3.10 -16.90
N ALA A 147 2.26 2.26 -15.87
CA ALA A 147 1.21 1.35 -15.44
C ALA A 147 1.25 1.19 -13.92
N PHE A 148 0.24 0.53 -13.35
CA PHE A 148 0.34 0.05 -11.98
C PHE A 148 1.34 -1.11 -11.93
N MET A 149 2.32 -1.02 -11.03
CA MET A 149 3.48 -1.92 -10.99
C MET A 149 3.84 -2.28 -9.56
N GLY A 150 4.35 -3.50 -9.39
CA GLY A 150 4.81 -4.02 -8.10
C GLY A 150 6.01 -4.97 -8.24
N PRO A 151 6.79 -5.16 -7.17
CA PRO A 151 7.91 -6.10 -7.16
C PRO A 151 7.42 -7.54 -7.01
N SER A 152 8.20 -8.48 -7.56
CA SER A 152 7.96 -9.91 -7.41
C SER A 152 9.25 -10.70 -7.13
N LEU A 153 9.19 -11.64 -6.19
CA LEU A 153 10.29 -12.54 -5.82
C LEU A 153 10.50 -13.69 -6.80
N THR A 154 9.49 -14.02 -7.62
CA THR A 154 9.57 -15.10 -8.60
C THR A 154 9.27 -14.57 -10.00
N ARG A 155 9.90 -15.15 -11.02
CA ARG A 155 9.55 -14.85 -12.43
C ARG A 155 8.40 -15.69 -12.93
N ASP A 156 8.24 -16.84 -12.31
CA ASP A 156 7.23 -17.84 -12.61
C ASP A 156 6.16 -17.81 -11.53
N ASP A 157 4.99 -18.31 -11.89
CA ASP A 157 3.87 -18.37 -10.97
C ASP A 157 4.17 -19.41 -9.89
N ALA A 158 4.18 -18.98 -8.63
CA ALA A 158 4.64 -19.77 -7.49
C ALA A 158 3.68 -19.72 -6.29
N LEU A 159 2.72 -18.78 -6.31
CA LEU A 159 1.66 -18.69 -5.32
C LEU A 159 0.31 -18.98 -5.97
N MET A 160 -0.54 -19.70 -5.27
CA MET A 160 -1.91 -19.94 -5.69
C MET A 160 -2.82 -18.89 -5.08
N MET A 161 -3.51 -18.14 -5.93
CA MET A 161 -4.49 -17.13 -5.55
C MET A 161 -5.86 -17.61 -5.96
N ARG A 162 -6.84 -17.41 -5.09
CA ARG A 162 -8.22 -17.77 -5.33
C ARG A 162 -9.08 -16.51 -5.33
N ARG A 163 -9.93 -16.37 -6.34
CA ARG A 163 -10.85 -15.24 -6.49
C ARG A 163 -12.22 -15.62 -5.93
N PHE A 164 -12.87 -14.67 -5.28
CA PHE A 164 -14.16 -14.80 -4.60
C PHE A 164 -14.97 -13.52 -4.81
N THR A 165 -16.24 -13.61 -5.14
CA THR A 165 -17.10 -12.43 -5.28
C THR A 165 -17.83 -12.14 -3.98
N LEU A 166 -17.66 -10.94 -3.41
CA LEU A 166 -18.46 -10.48 -2.27
C LEU A 166 -19.79 -9.91 -2.77
N SER A 167 -20.89 -10.62 -2.52
CA SER A 167 -22.23 -10.25 -2.98
C SER A 167 -23.09 -9.49 -1.95
N ARG A 168 -22.58 -9.19 -0.74
CA ARG A 168 -23.42 -8.76 0.41
C ARG A 168 -23.09 -7.42 1.07
N LEU A 169 -22.33 -6.52 0.43
CA LEU A 169 -22.03 -5.21 1.00
C LEU A 169 -23.20 -4.22 0.88
N ALA A 170 -24.07 -4.18 1.88
CA ALA A 170 -25.09 -3.15 2.01
C ALA A 170 -24.45 -1.79 2.35
N GLY A 171 -24.78 -0.75 1.56
CA GLY A 171 -24.37 0.64 1.81
C GLY A 171 -23.05 1.09 1.17
N TRP A 172 -22.26 0.15 0.62
CA TRP A 172 -21.09 0.40 -0.24
C TRP A 172 -21.37 -0.25 -1.60
N GLN A 173 -22.32 0.32 -2.36
CA GLN A 173 -22.88 -0.30 -3.56
C GLN A 173 -21.83 -0.62 -4.63
N ALA A 174 -21.39 -1.88 -4.68
CA ALA A 174 -21.21 -2.73 -5.86
C ALA A 174 -20.53 -4.04 -5.40
N GLU A 175 -20.96 -5.16 -5.99
CA GLU A 175 -20.24 -6.44 -5.97
C GLU A 175 -18.74 -6.20 -6.15
N GLY A 176 -17.93 -6.76 -5.25
CA GLY A 176 -16.49 -6.63 -5.27
C GLY A 176 -15.86 -8.00 -5.41
N ASP A 177 -15.16 -8.24 -6.51
CA ASP A 177 -14.28 -9.39 -6.61
C ASP A 177 -13.11 -9.20 -5.66
N VAL A 178 -12.89 -10.21 -4.82
CA VAL A 178 -11.80 -10.28 -3.88
C VAL A 178 -10.91 -11.44 -4.26
N THR A 179 -9.62 -11.15 -4.36
CA THR A 179 -8.59 -12.15 -4.61
C THR A 179 -7.80 -12.36 -3.34
N PHE A 180 -7.63 -13.62 -2.92
CA PHE A 180 -6.90 -14.02 -1.71
C PHE A 180 -5.91 -15.13 -2.01
N ASN A 181 -4.95 -15.35 -1.12
CA ASN A 181 -4.12 -16.55 -1.17
C ASN A 181 -4.95 -17.77 -0.78
N GLU A 182 -4.92 -18.83 -1.59
CA GLU A 182 -5.76 -20.01 -1.40
C GLU A 182 -5.55 -20.68 -0.04
N ALA A 183 -4.31 -20.78 0.43
CA ALA A 183 -3.97 -21.47 1.67
C ALA A 183 -4.61 -20.83 2.94
N ARG A 184 -5.19 -19.64 2.80
CA ARG A 184 -5.88 -18.92 3.88
C ARG A 184 -7.26 -18.44 3.49
N ALA A 185 -7.70 -18.73 2.27
CA ALA A 185 -8.95 -18.22 1.77
C ALA A 185 -10.14 -18.75 2.59
N ASP A 186 -10.11 -20.03 2.97
CA ASP A 186 -11.17 -20.63 3.78
C ASP A 186 -11.26 -20.01 5.17
N GLU A 187 -10.12 -19.75 5.84
CA GLU A 187 -10.09 -19.05 7.14
C GLU A 187 -10.67 -17.64 7.05
N VAL A 188 -10.40 -16.93 5.94
CA VAL A 188 -10.93 -15.59 5.70
C VAL A 188 -12.42 -15.64 5.38
N CYS A 189 -12.85 -16.58 4.54
CA CYS A 189 -14.26 -16.80 4.21
C CYS A 189 -15.07 -17.15 5.46
N GLU A 190 -14.61 -18.09 6.27
CA GLU A 190 -15.24 -18.50 7.53
C GLU A 190 -15.42 -17.30 8.46
N ALA A 191 -14.35 -16.53 8.67
CA ALA A 191 -14.40 -15.38 9.58
C ALA A 191 -15.24 -14.21 9.03
N MET A 192 -15.41 -14.11 7.71
CA MET A 192 -16.35 -13.17 7.08
C MET A 192 -17.78 -13.74 6.96
N HIS A 193 -18.06 -14.92 7.53
CA HIS A 193 -19.32 -15.66 7.41
C HIS A 193 -19.79 -15.85 5.95
N TYR A 194 -18.83 -15.94 5.03
CA TYR A 194 -19.07 -16.41 3.66
C TYR A 194 -18.88 -17.92 3.65
N GLY A 195 -19.68 -18.63 2.86
CA GLY A 195 -19.38 -20.03 2.58
C GLY A 195 -17.97 -20.13 2.00
N ALA A 196 -17.21 -21.16 2.36
CA ALA A 196 -16.04 -21.55 1.57
C ALA A 196 -16.53 -21.64 0.13
N ALA A 197 -16.08 -20.74 -0.75
CA ALA A 197 -16.69 -20.71 -2.07
C ALA A 197 -16.36 -22.03 -2.73
N ASP A 198 -17.36 -22.82 -3.10
CA ASP A 198 -17.15 -23.95 -3.99
C ASP A 198 -16.86 -23.47 -5.43
N GLU A 199 -16.89 -22.15 -5.68
CA GLU A 199 -16.91 -21.52 -7.02
C GLU A 199 -15.80 -20.46 -7.23
N GLY A 200 -14.55 -20.81 -6.93
CA GLY A 200 -13.40 -19.97 -7.31
C GLY A 200 -12.32 -20.81 -7.98
N GLU A 201 -12.07 -20.56 -9.27
CA GLU A 201 -10.90 -21.14 -9.96
C GLU A 201 -9.62 -20.56 -9.32
N GLY A 202 -8.76 -21.44 -8.83
CA GLY A 202 -7.42 -21.08 -8.39
C GLY A 202 -6.59 -20.65 -9.59
N GLU A 203 -5.93 -19.50 -9.49
CA GLU A 203 -5.00 -18.99 -10.48
C GLU A 203 -3.60 -18.89 -9.84
N THR A 204 -2.60 -19.37 -10.56
CA THR A 204 -1.21 -19.23 -10.11
C THR A 204 -0.70 -17.83 -10.45
N CYS A 205 0.02 -17.19 -9.53
CA CYS A 205 0.67 -15.91 -9.76
C CYS A 205 2.09 -15.85 -9.20
N PRO A 206 2.91 -14.87 -9.63
CA PRO A 206 4.22 -14.65 -9.06
C PRO A 206 4.12 -14.19 -7.61
N GLN A 207 5.12 -14.52 -6.79
CA GLN A 207 5.15 -14.07 -5.40
C GLN A 207 5.34 -12.55 -5.34
N LEU A 208 4.26 -11.82 -5.11
CA LEU A 208 4.27 -10.35 -5.01
C LEU A 208 4.79 -9.89 -3.64
N GLU A 209 5.52 -8.79 -3.65
CA GLU A 209 5.90 -8.08 -2.43
C GLU A 209 5.27 -6.69 -2.43
N VAL A 210 4.83 -6.20 -1.27
CA VAL A 210 4.13 -4.90 -1.17
C VAL A 210 4.90 -3.90 -0.31
N TRP A 211 6.22 -3.91 -0.43
CA TRP A 211 7.08 -2.89 0.20
C TRP A 211 7.41 -1.72 -0.75
N MET A 212 7.08 -1.85 -2.04
CA MET A 212 7.04 -0.74 -2.98
C MET A 212 5.96 -0.95 -4.02
N LEU A 213 5.34 0.13 -4.48
CA LEU A 213 4.40 0.13 -5.60
C LEU A 213 4.64 1.38 -6.45
N ALA A 214 4.25 1.32 -7.73
CA ALA A 214 4.19 2.52 -8.55
C ALA A 214 2.96 2.54 -9.44
N SER A 215 2.50 3.74 -9.79
CA SER A 215 1.33 3.90 -10.63
C SER A 215 1.34 5.26 -11.32
N PRO A 216 0.87 5.37 -12.58
CA PRO A 216 0.37 6.64 -13.05
C PRO A 216 -0.85 7.02 -12.20
N ARG A 217 -1.02 8.32 -12.02
CA ARG A 217 -2.20 8.87 -11.35
C ARG A 217 -3.48 8.41 -12.05
N TYR A 218 -4.50 8.03 -11.29
CA TYR A 218 -5.79 7.52 -11.78
C TYR A 218 -5.71 6.25 -12.64
N SER A 219 -4.67 5.44 -12.43
CA SER A 219 -4.61 4.09 -12.99
C SER A 219 -5.83 3.28 -12.57
N LYS A 220 -6.45 2.59 -13.53
CA LYS A 220 -7.53 1.64 -13.26
C LYS A 220 -7.06 0.50 -12.35
N GLY A 221 -5.81 0.06 -12.48
CA GLY A 221 -5.24 -0.98 -11.64
C GLY A 221 -5.10 -0.55 -10.18
N ALA A 222 -4.57 0.65 -9.94
CA ALA A 222 -4.49 1.20 -8.58
C ALA A 222 -5.87 1.42 -7.96
N TRP A 223 -6.87 1.84 -8.76
CA TRP A 223 -8.25 1.96 -8.31
C TRP A 223 -8.85 0.60 -7.93
N ALA A 224 -8.68 -0.43 -8.76
CA ALA A 224 -9.19 -1.78 -8.48
C ALA A 224 -8.58 -2.35 -7.19
N ALA A 225 -7.27 -2.21 -7.01
CA ALA A 225 -6.58 -2.61 -5.78
C ALA A 225 -7.10 -1.84 -4.55
N LEU A 226 -7.18 -0.51 -4.64
CA LEU A 226 -7.69 0.33 -3.55
C LEU A 226 -9.12 -0.04 -3.18
N LYS A 227 -10.01 -0.15 -4.19
CA LYS A 227 -11.42 -0.45 -3.97
C LYS A 227 -11.58 -1.79 -3.25
N GLN A 228 -10.94 -2.84 -3.75
CA GLN A 228 -10.99 -4.16 -3.14
C GLN A 228 -10.47 -4.14 -1.70
N TYR A 229 -9.31 -3.53 -1.46
CA TYR A 229 -8.72 -3.48 -0.12
C TYR A 229 -9.66 -2.77 0.88
N CYS A 230 -10.20 -1.61 0.51
CA CYS A 230 -11.10 -0.84 1.38
C CYS A 230 -12.44 -1.54 1.62
N VAL A 231 -12.98 -2.21 0.62
CA VAL A 231 -14.23 -3.00 0.71
C VAL A 231 -14.04 -4.14 1.73
N VAL A 232 -12.97 -4.91 1.61
CA VAL A 232 -12.69 -6.01 2.55
C VAL A 232 -12.39 -5.48 3.94
N TRP A 233 -11.66 -4.37 4.04
CA TRP A 233 -11.44 -3.71 5.33
C TRP A 233 -12.77 -3.35 6.00
N LYS A 234 -13.72 -2.79 5.24
CA LYS A 234 -15.01 -2.39 5.79
C LYS A 234 -15.80 -3.57 6.35
N GLU A 235 -15.77 -4.70 5.67
CA GLU A 235 -16.34 -5.95 6.17
C GLU A 235 -15.68 -6.38 7.48
N MET A 236 -14.35 -6.33 7.55
CA MET A 236 -13.63 -6.68 8.78
C MET A 236 -14.00 -5.79 9.96
N GLN A 237 -14.25 -4.49 9.72
CA GLN A 237 -14.69 -3.57 10.78
C GLN A 237 -16.08 -3.89 11.32
N GLN A 238 -16.95 -4.51 10.51
CA GLN A 238 -18.34 -4.80 10.87
C GLN A 238 -18.50 -6.16 11.55
N ASN A 239 -17.47 -7.00 11.50
CA ASN A 239 -17.47 -8.37 12.02
C ASN A 239 -16.35 -8.54 13.06
N ASP A 240 -16.69 -8.44 14.34
CA ASP A 240 -15.73 -8.47 15.45
C ASP A 240 -14.88 -9.77 15.53
N GLU A 241 -15.33 -10.86 14.90
CA GLU A 241 -14.60 -12.13 14.83
C GLU A 241 -13.33 -12.06 13.96
N LEU A 242 -13.29 -11.12 13.00
CA LEU A 242 -12.12 -10.86 12.15
C LEU A 242 -11.07 -9.98 12.83
N VAL A 243 -11.44 -9.32 13.93
CA VAL A 243 -10.55 -8.43 14.69
C VAL A 243 -9.90 -9.23 15.81
N SER A 244 -8.89 -10.02 15.46
CA SER A 244 -8.21 -10.92 16.41
C SER A 244 -6.68 -10.84 16.31
N VAL A 245 -5.99 -11.61 17.17
CA VAL A 245 -4.52 -11.74 17.14
C VAL A 245 -4.00 -12.42 15.88
N THR A 246 -4.83 -13.14 15.12
CA THR A 246 -4.46 -13.77 13.83
C THR A 246 -4.74 -12.87 12.62
N ALA A 247 -5.54 -11.82 12.78
CA ALA A 247 -5.88 -10.84 11.75
C ALA A 247 -4.68 -10.21 11.00
N PRO A 248 -3.48 -10.03 11.60
CA PRO A 248 -2.31 -9.55 10.86
C PRO A 248 -1.95 -10.37 9.62
N GLN A 249 -2.25 -11.67 9.61
CA GLN A 249 -2.01 -12.52 8.45
C GLN A 249 -3.05 -12.28 7.35
N VAL A 250 -4.32 -12.07 7.71
CA VAL A 250 -5.40 -11.76 6.76
C VAL A 250 -5.06 -10.53 5.94
N PHE A 251 -4.59 -9.45 6.57
CA PHE A 251 -4.21 -8.23 5.86
C PHE A 251 -3.01 -8.40 4.93
N ARG A 252 -2.02 -9.24 5.30
CA ARG A 252 -0.88 -9.54 4.42
C ARG A 252 -1.30 -10.23 3.12
N TYR A 253 -2.24 -11.16 3.20
CA TYR A 253 -2.76 -11.83 2.00
C TYR A 253 -3.73 -10.94 1.23
N LEU A 254 -4.55 -10.16 1.93
CA LEU A 254 -5.46 -9.19 1.33
C LEU A 254 -4.70 -8.16 0.50
N ILE A 255 -3.60 -7.59 1.02
CA ILE A 255 -2.85 -6.58 0.26
C ILE A 255 -2.22 -7.18 -0.99
N ALA A 256 -1.63 -8.38 -0.90
CA ALA A 256 -1.07 -9.08 -2.06
C ALA A 256 -2.16 -9.39 -3.11
N GLY A 257 -3.32 -9.84 -2.68
CA GLY A 257 -4.46 -10.13 -3.54
C GLY A 257 -5.09 -8.90 -4.18
N SER A 258 -5.21 -7.79 -3.44
CA SER A 258 -5.65 -6.51 -3.98
C SER A 258 -4.68 -5.96 -5.01
N VAL A 259 -3.37 -6.04 -4.76
CA VAL A 259 -2.35 -5.64 -5.75
C VAL A 259 -2.44 -6.53 -6.98
N TYR A 260 -2.54 -7.85 -6.82
CA TYR A 260 -2.70 -8.78 -7.94
C TYR A 260 -3.92 -8.47 -8.80
N ASN A 261 -5.08 -8.22 -8.18
CA ASN A 261 -6.29 -7.80 -8.89
C ASN A 261 -6.09 -6.47 -9.64
N GLY A 262 -5.38 -5.52 -9.03
CA GLY A 262 -5.00 -4.27 -9.68
C GLY A 262 -4.10 -4.48 -10.91
N LEU A 263 -3.11 -5.36 -10.81
CA LEU A 263 -2.17 -5.61 -11.89
C LEU A 263 -2.80 -6.38 -13.07
N THR A 264 -3.79 -7.23 -12.80
CA THR A 264 -4.61 -7.93 -13.81
C THR A 264 -5.76 -7.07 -14.35
N HIS A 265 -5.90 -5.82 -13.87
CA HIS A 265 -6.95 -4.87 -14.24
C HIS A 265 -8.38 -5.35 -13.95
N GLY A 266 -8.58 -6.21 -12.95
CA GLY A 266 -9.92 -6.65 -12.56
C GLY A 266 -10.58 -7.66 -13.50
N HIS A 267 -9.81 -8.37 -14.34
CA HIS A 267 -10.33 -9.35 -15.29
C HIS A 267 -9.56 -10.69 -15.22
N HIS A 268 -10.14 -11.76 -15.77
CA HIS A 268 -9.57 -13.12 -15.91
C HIS A 268 -8.38 -13.16 -16.91
N GLY A 269 -7.46 -12.20 -16.81
CA GLY A 269 -6.32 -12.06 -17.70
C GLY A 269 -5.01 -12.36 -16.97
N ALA A 270 -4.09 -13.00 -17.69
CA ALA A 270 -2.73 -13.21 -17.21
C ALA A 270 -2.09 -11.86 -16.84
N LEU A 271 -1.42 -11.85 -15.69
CA LEU A 271 -0.64 -10.72 -15.21
C LEU A 271 0.38 -10.27 -16.27
N PRO A 272 0.34 -9.01 -16.75
CA PRO A 272 1.34 -8.55 -17.71
C PRO A 272 2.71 -8.53 -17.04
N ARG A 273 3.68 -9.29 -17.57
CA ARG A 273 5.06 -9.31 -17.05
C ARG A 273 5.68 -7.91 -16.99
N THR A 274 5.26 -7.01 -17.86
CA THR A 274 5.68 -5.60 -17.86
C THR A 274 5.19 -4.79 -16.67
N SER A 275 4.25 -5.33 -15.88
CA SER A 275 3.75 -4.72 -14.64
C SER A 275 4.55 -5.17 -13.41
N LEU A 276 5.60 -5.98 -13.60
CA LEU A 276 6.42 -6.50 -12.51
C LEU A 276 7.86 -6.03 -12.58
N TRP A 277 8.42 -5.76 -11.41
CA TRP A 277 9.87 -5.70 -11.22
C TRP A 277 10.35 -6.95 -10.53
N PHE A 278 11.27 -7.67 -11.16
CA PHE A 278 11.82 -8.86 -10.54
C PHE A 278 12.84 -8.50 -9.48
N CYS A 279 12.64 -9.05 -8.29
CA CYS A 279 13.50 -8.88 -7.15
C CYS A 279 14.70 -9.84 -7.18
N GLN A 280 15.80 -9.40 -6.58
CA GLN A 280 16.94 -10.26 -6.31
C GLN A 280 17.21 -10.29 -4.81
N ASN A 281 17.58 -11.46 -4.30
CA ASN A 281 18.09 -11.58 -2.93
C ASN A 281 19.41 -10.83 -2.84
N GLY A 282 19.44 -9.78 -2.03
CA GLY A 282 20.66 -9.08 -1.66
C GLY A 282 21.39 -9.78 -0.52
N GLN A 283 22.51 -9.20 -0.09
CA GLN A 283 23.23 -9.68 1.09
C GLN A 283 22.51 -9.24 2.38
N ASN A 284 22.71 -9.97 3.48
CA ASN A 284 22.27 -9.61 4.84
C ASN A 284 20.76 -9.39 5.00
N GLY A 285 19.93 -10.24 4.40
CA GLY A 285 18.47 -10.18 4.55
C GLY A 285 17.85 -8.95 3.88
N THR A 286 18.35 -8.61 2.68
CA THR A 286 17.82 -7.52 1.86
C THR A 286 17.24 -8.06 0.56
N VAL A 287 16.28 -7.34 0.00
CA VAL A 287 15.68 -7.64 -1.31
C VAL A 287 15.83 -6.41 -2.20
N GLU A 288 16.26 -6.61 -3.43
CA GLU A 288 16.63 -5.53 -4.35
C GLU A 288 15.79 -5.57 -5.62
N VAL A 289 15.46 -4.40 -6.17
CA VAL A 289 14.99 -4.23 -7.55
C VAL A 289 16.13 -3.55 -8.32
N PRO A 290 16.98 -4.34 -9.02
CA PRO A 290 18.21 -3.82 -9.64
C PRO A 290 17.93 -2.75 -10.69
N ASP A 291 16.85 -2.89 -11.46
CA ASP A 291 16.46 -1.98 -12.52
C ASP A 291 16.21 -0.56 -12.01
N LEU A 292 15.71 -0.45 -10.78
CA LEU A 292 15.43 0.82 -10.10
C LEU A 292 16.54 1.23 -9.14
N LYS A 293 17.53 0.35 -8.90
CA LYS A 293 18.54 0.51 -7.86
C LYS A 293 17.93 0.80 -6.49
N LEU A 294 16.82 0.13 -6.17
CA LEU A 294 16.14 0.22 -4.88
C LEU A 294 16.30 -1.08 -4.08
N ARG A 295 16.48 -0.96 -2.77
CA ARG A 295 16.65 -2.07 -1.84
C ARG A 295 15.70 -1.90 -0.67
N LYS A 296 15.04 -2.99 -0.27
CA LYS A 296 14.36 -3.15 1.01
C LYS A 296 15.31 -3.75 2.04
N THR A 297 15.48 -3.05 3.16
CA THR A 297 16.14 -3.58 4.37
C THR A 297 15.06 -4.08 5.34
N TYR A 298 15.11 -5.36 5.69
CA TYR A 298 14.22 -5.94 6.69
C TYR A 298 14.81 -5.73 8.08
N HIS A 299 14.32 -4.70 8.76
CA HIS A 299 14.53 -4.57 10.20
C HIS A 299 13.52 -5.50 10.86
N GLY A 300 13.98 -6.57 11.53
CA GLY A 300 13.10 -7.55 12.19
C GLY A 300 11.89 -6.89 12.85
N SER A 301 10.70 -7.43 12.58
CA SER A 301 9.42 -6.91 13.07
C SER A 301 9.50 -6.77 14.59
N SER A 302 9.60 -5.54 15.09
CA SER A 302 9.57 -5.26 16.53
C SER A 302 8.15 -5.08 17.05
N ALA A 303 7.16 -5.69 16.38
CA ALA A 303 5.82 -5.84 16.92
C ALA A 303 5.83 -6.97 17.97
N HIS A 304 6.35 -6.62 19.15
CA HIS A 304 6.03 -7.26 20.42
C HIS A 304 5.23 -6.24 21.24
#